data_AF-A0A2H0PC58-F1
#
_entry.id   AF-A0A2H0PC58-F1
#
_cell.length_a   1.000
_cell.length_b   1.000
_cell.length_c   1.000
_cell.angle_alpha   90.00
_cell.angle_beta   90.00
_cell.angle_gamma   90.00
#
_symmetry.space_group_name_H-M   'P 1'
#
loop_
_entity.id
_entity.type
_entity.pdbx_description
1 polymer ?
#
loop_
_entity_poly.entity_id
_entity_poly.type
_entity_poly.pdbx_seq_one_letter_code
_entity_poly.pdbx_strand_id
1 'polypeptide(L)'
;MNIHEDLRREEVTKPAKGVLFGNGFRLTPLSERDTQFTEKCISSAESSSTALLATTELFRVVRALLTNPNEDYAKLCRKAILDGVGVLSLPQLQDAEKHNQVEQMTSEDA
;
A
#
# COMPACT_ATOMS: atom_id res chain seq x y z
N MET A 1 -17.85 -10.61 1.14
CA MET A 1 -16.97 -9.43 1.36
C MET A 1 -17.84 -8.19 1.19
N ASN A 2 -17.81 -7.22 2.11
CA ASN A 2 -18.71 -6.05 2.11
C ASN A 2 -18.61 -5.21 0.83
N ILE A 3 -17.48 -5.31 0.10
CA ILE A 3 -17.25 -4.65 -1.19
C ILE A 3 -18.23 -5.09 -2.29
N HIS A 4 -18.75 -6.32 -2.23
CA HIS A 4 -19.72 -6.82 -3.22
C HIS A 4 -21.14 -6.35 -2.93
N GLU A 5 -21.41 -5.99 -1.68
CA GLU A 5 -22.68 -5.38 -1.27
C GLU A 5 -22.69 -3.90 -1.65
N ASP A 6 -21.57 -3.20 -1.45
CA ASP A 6 -21.41 -1.80 -1.88
C ASP A 6 -21.59 -1.62 -3.40
N LEU A 7 -21.04 -2.54 -4.22
CA LEU A 7 -21.21 -2.50 -5.68
C LEU A 7 -22.68 -2.66 -6.14
N ARG A 8 -23.56 -3.23 -5.30
CA ARG A 8 -24.99 -3.40 -5.66
C ARG A 8 -25.81 -2.13 -5.47
N ARG A 9 -25.22 -1.08 -4.91
CA ARG A 9 -25.88 0.23 -4.72
C ARG A 9 -25.90 0.99 -6.04
N GLU A 10 -27.03 1.62 -6.36
CA GLU A 10 -27.26 2.28 -7.65
C GLU A 10 -26.26 3.43 -7.93
N GLU A 11 -25.75 4.06 -6.88
CA GLU A 11 -24.78 5.14 -6.95
C GLU A 11 -23.33 4.67 -7.18
N VAL A 12 -23.04 3.37 -7.09
CA VAL A 12 -21.69 2.81 -7.20
C VAL A 12 -21.46 2.25 -8.60
N THR A 13 -20.70 2.99 -9.41
CA THR A 13 -20.43 2.63 -10.82
C THR A 13 -19.18 1.78 -11.01
N LYS A 14 -18.33 1.65 -9.98
CA LYS A 14 -17.08 0.90 -10.02
C LYS A 14 -16.86 0.13 -8.71
N PRO A 15 -16.31 -1.09 -8.76
CA PRO A 15 -15.98 -1.84 -7.55
C PRO A 15 -14.94 -1.11 -6.70
N ALA A 16 -15.15 -1.12 -5.39
CA ALA A 16 -14.17 -0.62 -4.43
C ALA A 16 -12.88 -1.46 -4.47
N LYS A 17 -11.73 -0.81 -4.31
CA LYS A 17 -10.44 -1.51 -4.15
C LYS A 17 -10.39 -2.18 -2.78
N GLY A 18 -10.24 -3.50 -2.77
CA GLY A 18 -10.00 -4.25 -1.55
C GLY A 18 -8.58 -4.04 -1.02
N VAL A 19 -8.46 -3.72 0.27
CA VAL A 19 -7.17 -3.68 0.99
C VAL A 19 -7.32 -4.42 2.31
N LEU A 20 -6.49 -5.43 2.55
CA LEU A 20 -6.44 -6.18 3.80
C LEU A 20 -5.17 -5.85 4.57
N PHE A 21 -5.33 -5.37 5.80
CA PHE A 21 -4.22 -5.12 6.71
C PHE A 21 -3.94 -6.35 7.57
N GLY A 22 -2.72 -6.87 7.50
CA GLY A 22 -2.28 -8.06 8.23
C GLY A 22 -1.35 -7.73 9.39
N ASN A 23 -1.51 -8.41 10.53
CA ASN A 23 -0.57 -8.38 11.66
C ASN A 23 -0.28 -9.82 12.11
N GLY A 24 0.18 -10.64 11.18
CA GLY A 24 0.67 -11.98 11.48
C GLY A 24 1.82 -11.91 12.49
N PHE A 25 1.93 -12.93 13.34
CA PHE A 25 3.00 -13.02 14.33
C PHE A 25 3.07 -11.81 15.30
N ARG A 26 1.91 -11.22 15.68
CA ARG A 26 1.86 -10.01 16.52
C ARG A 26 2.63 -10.10 17.86
N LEU A 27 2.80 -11.32 18.39
CA LEU A 27 3.50 -11.61 19.65
C LEU A 27 4.97 -12.02 19.45
N THR A 28 5.43 -12.12 18.19
CA THR A 28 6.78 -12.50 17.82
C THR A 28 7.60 -11.22 17.54
N PRO A 29 8.89 -11.17 17.91
CA PRO A 29 9.80 -10.10 17.53
C PRO A 29 9.84 -9.87 16.01
N LEU A 30 9.97 -8.62 15.57
CA LEU A 30 9.92 -8.25 14.14
C LEU A 30 10.91 -9.03 13.27
N SER A 31 12.13 -9.27 13.79
CA SER A 31 13.20 -9.99 13.09
C SER A 31 12.92 -11.47 12.85
N GLU A 32 11.95 -12.04 13.58
CA GLU A 32 11.58 -13.44 13.53
C GLU A 32 10.23 -13.66 12.82
N ARG A 33 9.62 -12.59 12.31
CA ARG A 33 8.34 -12.69 11.61
C ARG A 33 8.58 -13.15 10.18
N ASP A 34 7.90 -14.23 9.83
CA ASP A 34 7.77 -14.68 8.45
C ASP A 34 6.62 -13.93 7.73
N THR A 35 6.27 -14.38 6.54
CA THR A 35 5.14 -13.93 5.73
C THR A 35 3.85 -13.84 6.56
N GLN A 36 3.32 -12.62 6.70
CA GLN A 36 2.18 -12.31 7.59
C GLN A 36 0.81 -12.73 7.02
N PHE A 37 0.78 -13.32 5.82
CA PHE A 37 -0.42 -13.74 5.11
C PHE A 37 -0.28 -15.20 4.67
N THR A 38 -1.32 -16.00 4.79
CA THR A 38 -1.26 -17.39 4.32
C THR A 38 -1.20 -17.44 2.78
N GLU A 39 -0.64 -18.51 2.20
CA GLU A 39 -0.62 -18.71 0.74
C GLU A 39 -2.01 -18.63 0.10
N LYS A 40 -3.03 -19.16 0.79
CA LYS A 40 -4.44 -19.06 0.36
C LYS A 40 -4.92 -17.61 0.30
N CYS A 41 -4.49 -16.78 1.27
CA CYS A 41 -4.80 -15.36 1.27
C CYS A 41 -4.10 -14.63 0.12
N ILE A 42 -2.83 -14.94 -0.13
CA ILE A 42 -2.02 -14.35 -1.21
C ILE A 42 -2.63 -14.66 -2.58
N SER A 43 -2.83 -15.94 -2.89
CA SER A 43 -3.44 -16.39 -4.15
C SER A 43 -4.85 -15.84 -4.38
N SER A 44 -5.67 -15.76 -3.32
CA SER A 44 -6.99 -15.13 -3.42
C SER A 44 -6.90 -13.62 -3.65
N ALA A 45 -5.89 -12.96 -3.09
CA ALA A 45 -5.70 -11.52 -3.26
C ALA A 45 -5.27 -11.17 -4.69
N GLU A 46 -4.38 -11.96 -5.29
CA GLU A 46 -3.95 -11.81 -6.67
C GLU A 46 -5.12 -11.94 -7.66
N SER A 47 -5.93 -12.99 -7.51
CA SER A 47 -7.09 -13.24 -8.38
C SER A 47 -8.22 -12.20 -8.23
N SER A 48 -8.37 -11.61 -7.05
CA SER A 48 -9.41 -10.60 -6.77
C SER A 48 -8.93 -9.15 -6.88
N SER A 49 -7.68 -8.93 -7.32
CA SER A 49 -7.06 -7.60 -7.33
C SER A 49 -7.08 -6.89 -5.97
N THR A 50 -6.96 -7.65 -4.87
CA THR A 50 -6.92 -7.14 -3.50
C THR A 50 -5.47 -6.86 -3.10
N ALA A 51 -5.23 -5.73 -2.43
CA ALA A 51 -3.95 -5.42 -1.82
C ALA A 51 -3.84 -6.04 -0.42
N LEU A 52 -2.69 -6.61 -0.09
CA LEU A 52 -2.36 -7.14 1.23
C LEU A 52 -1.23 -6.29 1.81
N LEU A 53 -1.49 -5.59 2.91
CA LEU A 53 -0.50 -4.72 3.54
C LEU A 53 -0.15 -5.20 4.95
N ALA A 54 1.11 -5.52 5.16
CA ALA A 54 1.62 -5.82 6.49
C ALA A 54 1.61 -4.55 7.36
N THR A 55 1.14 -4.67 8.58
CA THR A 55 1.13 -3.55 9.55
C THR A 55 2.53 -3.03 9.86
N THR A 56 3.57 -3.86 9.70
CA THR A 56 4.98 -3.46 9.82
C THR A 56 5.38 -2.46 8.73
N GLU A 57 4.93 -2.67 7.49
CA GLU A 57 5.13 -1.72 6.39
C GLU A 57 4.36 -0.41 6.63
N LEU A 58 3.11 -0.53 7.06
CA LEU A 58 2.28 0.64 7.38
C LEU A 58 2.91 1.47 8.51
N PHE A 59 3.36 0.82 9.58
CA PHE A 59 4.00 1.49 10.72
C PHE A 59 5.25 2.26 10.29
N ARG A 60 6.09 1.67 9.42
CA ARG A 60 7.28 2.35 8.89
C ARG A 60 6.92 3.66 8.19
N VAL A 61 5.95 3.62 7.28
CA VAL A 61 5.52 4.80 6.51
C VAL A 61 4.88 5.86 7.40
N VAL A 62 3.96 5.45 8.30
CA VAL A 62 3.29 6.37 9.21
C VAL A 62 4.30 7.05 10.14
N ARG A 63 5.24 6.28 10.72
CA ARG A 63 6.31 6.86 11.56
C ARG A 63 7.14 7.88 10.78
N ALA A 64 7.50 7.59 9.54
CA ALA A 64 8.28 8.51 8.71
C ALA A 64 7.52 9.81 8.45
N LEU A 65 6.24 9.73 8.06
CA LEU A 65 5.39 10.89 7.80
C LEU A 65 5.10 11.74 9.05
N LEU A 66 4.95 11.09 10.21
CA LEU A 66 4.78 11.81 11.48
C LEU A 66 6.07 12.53 11.92
N THR A 67 7.24 11.98 11.57
CA THR A 67 8.54 12.58 11.92
C THR A 67 8.92 13.70 10.96
N ASN A 68 8.68 13.50 9.67
CA ASN A 68 8.96 14.46 8.62
C ASN A 68 7.77 14.47 7.63
N PRO A 69 6.79 15.37 7.84
CA PRO A 69 5.65 15.49 6.95
C PRO A 69 6.10 15.81 5.52
N ASN A 70 5.77 14.92 4.59
CA ASN A 70 6.04 15.07 3.16
C ASN A 70 4.82 14.62 2.37
N GLU A 71 4.14 15.58 1.73
CA GLU A 71 2.89 15.32 1.02
C GLU A 71 3.10 14.48 -0.24
N ASP A 72 4.23 14.62 -0.93
CA ASP A 72 4.52 13.87 -2.15
C ASP A 72 4.83 12.41 -1.84
N TYR A 73 5.57 12.16 -0.76
CA TYR A 73 5.75 10.81 -0.22
C TYR A 73 4.41 10.19 0.21
N ALA A 74 3.53 10.96 0.86
CA ALA A 74 2.21 10.48 1.24
C ALA A 74 1.35 10.13 0.01
N LYS A 75 1.37 10.94 -1.05
CA LYS A 75 0.71 10.65 -2.33
C LYS A 75 1.26 9.37 -2.96
N LEU A 76 2.58 9.20 -2.98
CA LEU A 76 3.26 8.03 -3.53
C LEU A 76 2.83 6.75 -2.78
N CYS A 77 2.79 6.78 -1.45
CA CYS A 77 2.31 5.66 -0.65
C CYS A 77 0.83 5.34 -0.90
N ARG A 78 -0.04 6.36 -1.00
CA ARG A 78 -1.47 6.16 -1.34
C ARG A 78 -1.62 5.52 -2.72
N LYS A 79 -0.86 5.99 -3.71
CA LYS A 79 -0.84 5.44 -5.07
C LYS A 79 -0.41 3.97 -5.07
N ALA A 80 0.65 3.63 -4.32
CA ALA A 80 1.11 2.25 -4.19
C ALA A 80 0.04 1.32 -3.58
N ILE A 81 -0.75 1.81 -2.62
CA ILE A 81 -1.86 1.03 -2.02
C ILE A 81 -3.02 0.84 -3.02
N LEU A 82 -3.36 1.89 -3.78
CA LEU A 82 -4.47 1.84 -4.73
C LEU A 82 -4.17 0.95 -5.95
N ASP A 83 -2.96 1.08 -6.49
CA ASP A 83 -2.55 0.39 -7.72
C ASP A 83 -2.04 -1.03 -7.43
N GLY A 84 -1.56 -1.30 -6.20
CA GLY A 84 -0.95 -2.56 -5.82
C GLY A 84 -1.93 -3.74 -5.73
N VAL A 85 -1.44 -4.95 -6.02
CA VAL A 85 -2.18 -6.22 -5.90
C VAL A 85 -1.30 -7.25 -5.19
N GLY A 86 -1.90 -8.10 -4.36
CA GLY A 86 -1.16 -9.09 -3.57
C GLY A 86 -0.38 -8.43 -2.42
N VAL A 87 0.72 -9.04 -2.00
CA VAL A 87 1.55 -8.54 -0.89
C VAL A 87 2.28 -7.27 -1.31
N LEU A 88 1.99 -6.16 -0.63
CA LEU A 88 2.56 -4.85 -0.95
C LEU A 88 3.81 -4.56 -0.14
N SER A 89 4.79 -3.96 -0.81
CA SER A 89 5.89 -3.21 -0.20
C SER A 89 5.67 -1.73 -0.47
N LEU A 90 5.66 -0.91 0.57
CA LEU A 90 5.45 0.52 0.40
C LEU A 90 6.77 1.21 0.03
N PRO A 91 6.71 2.36 -0.68
CA PRO A 91 7.89 3.15 -0.97
C PRO A 91 8.69 3.49 0.28
N GLN A 92 10.01 3.64 0.13
CA GLN A 92 10.90 4.19 1.14
C GLN A 92 10.96 5.71 0.99
N LEU A 93 11.35 6.43 2.04
CA LEU A 93 11.45 7.89 2.02
C LEU A 93 12.40 8.40 0.91
N GLN A 94 13.50 7.67 0.68
CA GLN A 94 14.47 7.93 -0.39
C GLN A 94 13.89 7.81 -1.81
N ASP A 95 12.76 7.10 -1.99
CA ASP A 95 12.13 6.94 -3.29
C ASP A 95 11.36 8.22 -3.69
N ALA A 96 10.92 9.03 -2.71
CA ALA A 96 10.35 10.35 -2.95
C ALA A 96 11.41 11.39 -3.35
N GLU A 97 12.61 11.31 -2.76
CA GLU A 97 13.72 12.23 -3.08
C GLU A 97 14.25 12.04 -4.51
N LYS A 98 14.14 10.82 -5.07
CA LYS A 98 14.47 10.53 -6.47
C LYS A 98 13.39 11.01 -7.43
N HIS A 99 12.11 10.92 -7.05
CA HIS A 99 11.00 11.37 -7.89
C HIS A 99 11.06 12.89 -8.15
N ASN A 100 11.38 13.68 -7.11
CA ASN A 100 11.54 15.13 -7.24
C ASN A 100 12.73 15.55 -8.12
N GLN A 101 13.78 14.73 -8.22
CA GLN A 101 14.92 15.00 -9.12
C GLN A 101 14.60 14.71 -10.59
N VAL A 102 13.71 13.74 -10.86
CA VAL A 102 13.31 13.40 -12.24
C VAL A 102 12.31 14.42 -12.81
N GLU A 103 11.39 14.95 -12.00
CA GLU A 103 10.45 16.00 -12.44
C GLU A 103 11.11 17.36 -12.67
N GLN A 104 12.22 17.67 -11.97
CA GLN A 104 12.99 18.90 -12.21
C GLN A 104 13.85 18.83 -13.48
N MET A 105 14.19 17.64 -13.96
CA MET A 105 15.01 17.48 -15.17
C MET A 105 14.18 17.46 -16.47
N THR A 106 12.87 17.24 -16.39
CA THR A 106 11.95 17.27 -17.56
C THR A 106 11.34 18.64 -17.83
N SER A 107 11.59 19.64 -16.97
CA SER A 107 11.05 21.00 -17.09
C SER A 107 12.06 22.04 -17.60
N GLU A 108 13.30 21.64 -17.94
CA GLU A 108 14.32 22.52 -18.56
C GLU A 108 14.53 22.27 -20.08
N ASP A 109 13.85 21.29 -20.68
CA ASP A 109 13.98 20.92 -22.11
C ASP A 109 12.71 21.18 -22.96
N ALA A 110 11.87 22.16 -22.58
CA ALA A 110 10.68 22.57 -23.36
C ALA A 110 10.65 24.06 -23.67
#